data_AF-A0A2K8Z9C9-F1
#
_entry.id   AF-A0A2K8Z9C9-F1
#
_cell.length_a   1.000
_cell.length_b   1.000
_cell.length_c   1.000
_cell.angle_alpha   90.00
_cell.angle_beta   90.00
_cell.angle_gamma   90.00
#
_symmetry.space_group_name_H-M   'P 1'
#
loop_
_entity.id
_entity.type
_entity.pdbx_description
1 polymer ?
#
loop_
_entity_poly.entity_id
_entity_poly.type
_entity_poly.pdbx_seq_one_letter_code
_entity_poly.pdbx_strand_id
1 'polypeptide(L)'
;MNRRIRLDDLDNTPYKELIQALTLQWVRAELPAQALTYADYQTDIGVLLLTTQNTDRTTAIFQAVLAQAITLQKTAGWVKEELKFEGMIEGADRADFLRFELQHAATINDQLLDSYNERMNRFATHNG
;
A
#
# COMPACT_ATOMS: atom_id res chain seq x y z
N MET A 1 1.42 0.14 -27.12
CA MET A 1 0.94 1.14 -26.13
C MET A 1 -0.07 0.45 -25.24
N ASN A 2 0.23 0.28 -23.95
CA ASN A 2 -0.74 -0.28 -23.02
C ASN A 2 -1.82 0.77 -22.71
N ARG A 3 -3.08 0.37 -22.82
CA ARG A 3 -4.22 1.22 -22.45
C ARG A 3 -4.14 1.54 -20.97
N ARG A 4 -4.29 2.81 -20.62
CA ARG A 4 -4.38 3.28 -19.23
C ARG A 4 -5.62 2.65 -18.56
N ILE A 5 -5.45 2.11 -17.36
CA ILE A 5 -6.52 1.58 -16.51
C ILE A 5 -7.37 2.75 -16.01
N ARG A 6 -8.68 2.67 -16.24
CA ARG A 6 -9.67 3.67 -15.82
C ARG A 6 -10.54 3.09 -14.70
N LEU A 7 -11.27 3.99 -14.02
CA LEU A 7 -12.19 3.61 -12.96
C LEU A 7 -13.22 2.58 -13.45
N ASP A 8 -13.81 2.79 -14.63
CA ASP A 8 -14.79 1.87 -15.23
C ASP A 8 -14.18 0.50 -15.60
N ASP A 9 -12.85 0.42 -15.74
CA ASP A 9 -12.19 -0.86 -16.03
C ASP A 9 -12.13 -1.75 -14.77
N LEU A 10 -12.23 -1.19 -13.54
CA LEU A 10 -12.07 -1.93 -12.29
C LEU A 10 -13.16 -3.00 -12.05
N ASP A 11 -14.35 -2.80 -12.62
CA ASP A 11 -15.46 -3.76 -12.53
C ASP A 11 -15.37 -4.90 -13.57
N ASN A 12 -14.35 -4.87 -14.44
CA ASN A 12 -14.13 -5.84 -15.49
C ASN A 12 -12.90 -6.72 -15.21
N THR A 13 -12.92 -7.95 -15.72
CA THR A 13 -11.74 -8.83 -15.76
C THR A 13 -10.67 -8.18 -16.66
N PRO A 14 -9.37 -8.19 -16.29
CA PRO A 14 -8.78 -8.91 -15.14
C PRO A 14 -8.74 -8.14 -13.81
N TYR A 15 -9.09 -6.86 -13.81
CA TYR A 15 -8.87 -5.98 -12.65
C TYR A 15 -9.79 -6.30 -11.47
N LYS A 16 -11.05 -6.65 -11.75
CA LYS A 16 -11.99 -7.09 -10.72
C LYS A 16 -11.50 -8.32 -9.96
N GLU A 17 -10.97 -9.31 -10.69
CA GLU A 17 -10.47 -10.55 -10.09
C GLU A 17 -9.23 -10.30 -9.24
N LEU A 18 -8.31 -9.43 -9.71
CA LEU A 18 -7.16 -9.00 -8.92
C LEU A 18 -7.59 -8.33 -7.61
N ILE A 19 -8.50 -7.33 -7.69
CA ILE A 19 -8.98 -6.61 -6.51
C ILE A 19 -9.62 -7.59 -5.52
N GLN A 20 -10.45 -8.51 -5.99
CA GLN A 20 -11.07 -9.53 -5.14
C GLN A 20 -10.03 -10.45 -4.50
N ALA A 21 -9.05 -10.92 -5.26
CA ALA A 21 -8.00 -11.79 -4.74
C ALA A 21 -7.18 -11.11 -3.63
N LEU A 22 -6.75 -9.86 -3.84
CA LEU A 22 -6.02 -9.09 -2.84
C LEU A 22 -6.89 -8.74 -1.63
N THR A 23 -8.17 -8.45 -1.83
CA THR A 23 -9.11 -8.20 -0.74
C THR A 23 -9.26 -9.43 0.16
N LEU A 24 -9.40 -10.62 -0.44
CA LEU A 24 -9.48 -11.88 0.30
C LEU A 24 -8.18 -12.16 1.08
N GLN A 25 -7.01 -11.80 0.53
CA GLN A 25 -5.75 -11.90 1.26
C GLN A 25 -5.74 -10.98 2.48
N TRP A 26 -6.21 -9.74 2.35
CA TRP A 26 -6.30 -8.81 3.49
C TRP A 26 -7.23 -9.34 4.58
N VAL A 27 -8.42 -9.83 4.21
CA VAL A 27 -9.39 -10.42 5.16
C VAL A 27 -8.76 -11.59 5.91
N ARG A 28 -8.06 -12.48 5.21
CA ARG A 28 -7.40 -13.66 5.79
C ARG A 28 -6.20 -13.33 6.67
N ALA A 29 -5.66 -12.12 6.60
CA ALA A 29 -4.63 -11.67 7.52
C ALA A 29 -5.17 -11.42 8.94
N GLU A 30 -6.51 -11.34 9.10
CA GLU A 30 -7.19 -11.22 10.40
C GLU A 30 -6.68 -10.06 11.28
N LEU A 31 -6.17 -8.99 10.65
CA LEU A 31 -5.72 -7.79 11.35
C LEU A 31 -6.91 -7.08 12.03
N PRO A 32 -6.70 -6.38 13.16
CA PRO A 32 -7.75 -5.58 13.79
C PRO A 32 -8.35 -4.57 12.79
N ALA A 33 -9.64 -4.75 12.47
CA ALA A 33 -10.28 -4.04 11.35
C ALA A 33 -10.55 -2.55 11.61
N GLN A 34 -10.70 -2.13 12.87
CA GLN A 34 -11.00 -0.73 13.24
C GLN A 34 -12.16 -0.12 12.43
N ALA A 35 -13.25 -0.87 12.26
CA ALA A 35 -14.43 -0.52 11.48
C ALA A 35 -14.28 -0.50 9.94
N LEU A 36 -13.12 -0.87 9.40
CA LEU A 36 -12.99 -1.10 7.95
C LEU A 36 -13.79 -2.32 7.51
N THR A 37 -14.48 -2.16 6.39
CA THR A 37 -15.30 -3.19 5.76
C THR A 37 -14.59 -3.82 4.57
N TYR A 38 -15.17 -4.92 4.06
CA TYR A 38 -14.70 -5.53 2.80
C TYR A 38 -14.71 -4.53 1.63
N ALA A 39 -15.72 -3.65 1.56
CA ALA A 39 -15.83 -2.65 0.51
C ALA A 39 -14.74 -1.57 0.62
N ASP A 40 -14.32 -1.22 1.84
CA ASP A 40 -13.20 -0.30 2.05
C ASP A 40 -11.90 -0.89 1.50
N TYR A 41 -11.63 -2.16 1.78
CA TYR A 41 -10.46 -2.86 1.25
C TYR A 41 -10.46 -2.89 -0.28
N GLN A 42 -11.59 -3.22 -0.91
CA GLN A 42 -11.70 -3.19 -2.37
C GLN A 42 -11.44 -1.80 -2.94
N THR A 43 -11.95 -0.77 -2.27
CA THR A 43 -11.75 0.63 -2.67
C THR A 43 -10.28 1.02 -2.58
N ASP A 44 -9.61 0.74 -1.47
CA ASP A 44 -8.21 1.09 -1.25
C ASP A 44 -7.28 0.35 -2.25
N ILE A 45 -7.55 -0.94 -2.54
CA ILE A 45 -6.81 -1.70 -3.56
C ILE A 45 -7.08 -1.13 -4.97
N GLY A 46 -8.32 -0.77 -5.27
CA GLY A 46 -8.69 -0.16 -6.56
C GLY A 46 -7.98 1.18 -6.78
N VAL A 47 -7.91 2.02 -5.76
CA VAL A 47 -7.16 3.30 -5.80
C VAL A 47 -5.68 3.05 -6.03
N LEU A 48 -5.08 2.07 -5.35
CA LEU A 48 -3.67 1.72 -5.59
C LEU A 48 -3.45 1.25 -7.03
N LEU A 49 -4.33 0.43 -7.59
CA LEU A 49 -4.25 -0.03 -8.98
C LEU A 49 -4.36 1.12 -9.99
N LEU A 50 -5.27 2.06 -9.74
CA LEU A 50 -5.39 3.27 -10.57
C LEU A 50 -4.17 4.19 -10.44
N THR A 51 -3.45 4.14 -9.33
CA THR A 51 -2.26 4.96 -9.12
C THR A 51 -1.04 4.35 -9.80
N THR A 52 -0.79 3.05 -9.59
CA THR A 52 0.36 2.35 -10.18
C THR A 52 0.18 2.04 -11.67
N GLN A 53 -1.07 1.97 -12.14
CA GLN A 53 -1.40 1.59 -13.53
C GLN A 53 -0.82 0.23 -13.95
N ASN A 54 -0.50 -0.63 -12.98
CA ASN A 54 0.18 -1.91 -13.20
C ASN A 54 -0.22 -2.94 -12.12
N THR A 55 -0.73 -4.09 -12.57
CA THR A 55 -1.25 -5.16 -11.70
C THR A 55 -0.16 -5.82 -10.85
N ASP A 56 1.01 -6.08 -11.45
CA ASP A 56 2.12 -6.75 -10.78
C ASP A 56 2.72 -5.83 -9.72
N ARG A 57 2.88 -4.54 -10.07
CA ARG A 57 3.34 -3.50 -9.16
C ARG A 57 2.37 -3.30 -7.99
N THR A 58 1.07 -3.22 -8.27
CA THR A 58 0.01 -3.16 -7.25
C THR A 58 0.12 -4.34 -6.29
N THR A 59 0.27 -5.54 -6.83
CA THR A 59 0.38 -6.78 -6.05
C THR A 59 1.61 -6.75 -5.15
N ALA A 60 2.77 -6.37 -5.69
CA ALA A 60 4.02 -6.30 -4.94
C ALA A 60 3.96 -5.29 -3.79
N ILE A 61 3.42 -4.09 -4.03
CA ILE A 61 3.22 -3.07 -2.99
C ILE A 61 2.28 -3.59 -1.91
N PHE A 62 1.11 -4.09 -2.31
CA PHE A 62 0.11 -4.61 -1.38
C PHE A 62 0.67 -5.72 -0.50
N GLN A 63 1.36 -6.70 -1.08
CA GLN A 63 1.93 -7.83 -0.36
C GLN A 63 3.02 -7.38 0.62
N ALA A 64 3.89 -6.45 0.22
CA ALA A 64 4.93 -5.93 1.11
C ALA A 64 4.34 -5.17 2.30
N VAL A 65 3.33 -4.33 2.08
CA VAL A 65 2.63 -3.61 3.16
C VAL A 65 1.91 -4.59 4.08
N LEU A 66 1.17 -5.56 3.54
CA LEU A 66 0.43 -6.53 4.34
C LEU A 66 1.38 -7.43 5.17
N ALA A 67 2.48 -7.90 4.57
CA ALA A 67 3.48 -8.70 5.28
C ALA A 67 4.14 -7.90 6.42
N GLN A 68 4.44 -6.62 6.19
CA GLN A 68 4.98 -5.74 7.23
C GLN A 68 3.95 -5.51 8.34
N ALA A 69 2.68 -5.29 8.01
CA ALA A 69 1.62 -5.13 9.00
C ALA A 69 1.47 -6.36 9.90
N ILE A 70 1.50 -7.57 9.31
CA ILE A 70 1.47 -8.83 10.07
C ILE A 70 2.69 -8.92 10.99
N THR A 71 3.88 -8.68 10.46
CA THR A 71 5.15 -8.78 11.21
C THR A 71 5.20 -7.82 12.39
N LEU A 72 4.70 -6.60 12.19
CA LEU A 72 4.70 -5.54 13.20
C LEU A 72 3.38 -5.47 14.00
N GLN A 73 2.50 -6.46 13.85
CA GLN A 73 1.20 -6.54 14.54
C GLN A 73 0.34 -5.26 14.41
N LYS A 74 0.35 -4.66 13.21
CA LYS A 74 -0.40 -3.43 12.90
C LYS A 74 -1.87 -3.75 12.59
N THR A 75 -2.68 -2.70 12.53
CA THR A 75 -4.12 -2.80 12.22
C THR A 75 -4.39 -2.76 10.72
N ALA A 76 -5.61 -3.09 10.31
CA ALA A 76 -6.03 -2.88 8.92
C ALA A 76 -6.03 -1.38 8.56
N GLY A 77 -6.36 -0.50 9.51
CA GLY A 77 -6.23 0.96 9.33
C GLY A 77 -4.81 1.40 8.96
N TRP A 78 -3.79 0.79 9.56
CA TRP A 78 -2.40 1.06 9.20
C TRP A 78 -2.08 0.61 7.77
N VAL A 79 -2.55 -0.57 7.34
CA VAL A 79 -2.36 -1.04 5.95
C VAL A 79 -2.96 -0.04 4.97
N LYS A 80 -4.18 0.44 5.22
CA LYS A 80 -4.84 1.46 4.38
C LYS A 80 -3.99 2.72 4.22
N GLU A 81 -3.49 3.28 5.32
CA GLU A 81 -2.67 4.49 5.26
C GLU A 81 -1.34 4.26 4.52
N GLU A 82 -0.73 3.09 4.70
CA GLU A 82 0.51 2.77 3.98
C GLU A 82 0.28 2.47 2.49
N LEU A 83 -0.85 1.87 2.08
CA LEU A 83 -1.18 1.72 0.66
C LEU A 83 -1.37 3.10 -0.01
N LYS A 84 -1.99 4.07 0.69
CA LYS A 84 -2.09 5.45 0.19
C LYS A 84 -0.73 6.11 0.07
N PHE A 85 0.12 5.98 1.09
CA PHE A 85 1.48 6.50 1.06
C PHE A 85 2.26 5.94 -0.13
N GLU A 86 2.25 4.62 -0.30
CA GLU A 86 2.94 3.92 -1.39
C GLU A 86 2.42 4.35 -2.77
N GLY A 87 1.11 4.55 -2.91
CA GLY A 87 0.54 5.13 -4.13
C GLY A 87 1.03 6.56 -4.39
N MET A 88 1.06 7.41 -3.36
CA MET A 88 1.48 8.81 -3.49
C MET A 88 2.93 8.96 -3.95
N ILE A 89 3.83 8.08 -3.48
CA ILE A 89 5.26 8.12 -3.83
C ILE A 89 5.58 7.28 -5.07
N GLU A 90 4.59 6.67 -5.72
CA GLU A 90 4.83 5.84 -6.90
C GLU A 90 5.39 6.70 -8.04
N GLY A 91 6.56 6.29 -8.55
CA GLY A 91 7.31 7.04 -9.56
C GLY A 91 8.24 8.13 -8.99
N ALA A 92 8.25 8.36 -7.68
CA ALA A 92 9.25 9.18 -7.00
C ALA A 92 10.40 8.33 -6.45
N ASP A 93 11.56 8.93 -6.23
CA ASP A 93 12.61 8.29 -5.43
C ASP A 93 12.17 8.26 -3.95
N ARG A 94 12.05 7.04 -3.41
CA ARG A 94 11.60 6.81 -2.04
C ARG A 94 12.52 7.49 -1.02
N ALA A 95 13.83 7.35 -1.19
CA ALA A 95 14.80 7.81 -0.20
C ALA A 95 14.79 9.34 -0.15
N ASP A 96 14.73 9.98 -1.31
CA ASP A 96 14.62 11.44 -1.41
C ASP A 96 13.29 11.93 -0.82
N PHE A 97 12.16 11.27 -1.14
CA PHE A 97 10.86 11.65 -0.59
C PHE A 97 10.81 11.53 0.93
N LEU A 98 11.24 10.39 1.49
CA LEU A 98 11.23 10.17 2.94
C LEU A 98 12.19 11.11 3.66
N ARG A 99 13.34 11.42 3.05
CA ARG A 99 14.28 12.41 3.59
C ARG A 99 13.69 13.81 3.58
N PHE A 100 12.99 14.18 2.51
CA PHE A 100 12.28 15.44 2.42
C PHE A 100 11.19 15.55 3.50
N GLU A 101 10.38 14.51 3.70
CA GLU A 101 9.36 14.45 4.76
C GLU A 101 10.00 14.66 6.14
N LEU A 102 11.10 13.97 6.44
CA LEU A 102 11.81 14.11 7.71
C LEU A 102 12.39 15.52 7.92
N GLN A 103 12.94 16.14 6.87
CA GLN A 103 13.51 17.48 6.94
C GLN A 103 12.47 18.59 7.16
N HIS A 104 11.24 18.37 6.71
CA HIS A 104 10.16 19.36 6.78
C HIS A 104 9.15 19.06 7.90
N ALA A 105 9.39 18.02 8.71
CA ALA A 105 8.54 17.70 9.84
C ALA A 105 8.60 18.82 10.90
N ALA A 106 7.43 19.27 11.35
CA ALA A 106 7.33 20.29 12.39
C ALA A 106 7.96 19.83 13.72
N THR A 107 8.02 18.53 13.96
CA THR A 107 8.67 17.92 15.12
C THR A 107 9.22 16.55 14.72
N ILE A 108 10.48 16.29 15.06
CA ILE A 108 11.10 14.96 14.93
C ILE A 108 10.90 14.26 16.27
N ASN A 109 10.13 13.18 16.26
CA ASN A 109 9.90 12.32 17.42
C ASN A 109 10.14 10.85 17.03
N ASP A 110 10.17 9.97 18.04
CA ASP A 110 10.48 8.55 17.84
C ASP A 110 9.48 7.88 16.88
N GLN A 111 8.20 8.24 16.96
CA GLN A 111 7.17 7.70 16.07
C GLN A 111 7.44 8.02 14.59
N LEU A 112 7.91 9.23 14.28
CA LEU A 112 8.27 9.61 12.91
C LEU A 112 9.51 8.86 12.43
N LEU A 113 10.53 8.71 13.30
CA LEU A 113 11.74 7.96 12.97
C LEU A 113 11.45 6.46 12.78
N ASP A 114 10.57 5.89 13.59
CA ASP A 114 10.10 4.51 13.43
C ASP A 114 9.38 4.33 12.10
N SER A 115 8.46 5.23 11.75
CA SER A 115 7.74 5.19 10.48
C SER A 115 8.70 5.33 9.28
N TYR A 116 9.68 6.22 9.37
CA TYR A 116 10.73 6.35 8.37
C TYR A 116 11.50 5.03 8.18
N ASN A 117 11.94 4.42 9.28
CA ASN A 117 12.68 3.15 9.26
C ASN A 117 11.83 2.00 8.71
N GLU A 118 10.56 1.92 9.11
CA GLU A 118 9.60 0.94 8.60
C GLU A 118 9.43 1.09 7.07
N ARG A 119 9.24 2.31 6.57
CA ARG A 119 9.05 2.59 5.14
C ARG A 119 10.32 2.41 4.30
N MET A 120 11.50 2.71 4.85
CA MET A 120 12.78 2.49 4.16
C MET A 120 13.10 1.01 3.98
N ASN A 121 12.81 0.18 4.99
CA ASN A 121 13.19 -1.22 4.98
C ASN A 121 12.16 -2.16 4.31
N ARG A 122 10.96 -1.66 4.00
CA ARG A 122 9.84 -2.44 3.43
C ARG A 122 10.20 -3.29 2.21
N PHE A 123 11.02 -2.74 1.33
CA PHE A 123 11.43 -3.41 0.08
C PHE A 123 12.90 -3.84 0.06
N ALA A 124 13.65 -3.61 1.14
CA ALA A 124 15.09 -3.90 1.20
C ALA A 124 15.42 -5.40 1.14
N THR A 125 14.46 -6.26 1.52
CA THR A 125 14.63 -7.72 1.58
C THR A 125 14.23 -8.46 0.30
N HIS A 126 13.73 -7.77 -0.73
CA HIS A 126 13.28 -8.40 -1.99
C HIS A 126 14.35 -8.43 -3.11
N ASN A 127 15.63 -8.16 -2.77
CA ASN A 127 16.77 -8.36 -3.67
C ASN A 127 17.46 -9.70 -3.38
N GLY A 128 16.72 -10.80 -3.51
CA GLY A 128 17.23 -12.18 -3.44
C GLY A 128 16.99 -12.89 -4.76
#